data_AF-A0A7V3Y3J6-F1
#
_entry.id   AF-A0A7V3Y3J6-F1
#
_cell.length_a   1.000
_cell.length_b   1.000
_cell.length_c   1.000
_cell.angle_alpha   90.00
_cell.angle_beta   90.00
_cell.angle_gamma   90.00
#
_symmetry.space_group_name_H-M   'P 1'
#
loop_
_entity.id
_entity.type
_entity.pdbx_description
1 polymer ?
#
loop_
_entity_poly.entity_id
_entity_poly.type
_entity_poly.pdbx_seq_one_letter_code
_entity_poly.pdbx_strand_id
1 'polypeptide(L)'
;MDKTFINNALLTIWKQSRFTSYFYHAVEFVQTQTIPTLSLVASHRMVLYYNPDFLNTISQDDFIGLLVHEMLHVILEHDHRAKVGDVVLQNIAQDMVVNTFIHTHSKNFFSHKGQYQWDV
;
A
#
# COMPACT_ATOMS: atom_id res chain seq x y z
N MET A 1 6.45 -0.86 19.04
CA MET A 1 5.46 -1.81 18.48
C MET A 1 5.48 -1.72 16.96
N ASP A 2 5.50 -0.50 16.41
CA ASP A 2 5.39 -0.19 14.98
C ASP A 2 6.41 -0.87 14.06
N LYS A 3 7.71 -0.85 14.40
CA LYS A 3 8.74 -1.44 13.53
C LYS A 3 8.56 -2.95 13.32
N THR A 4 8.18 -3.70 14.35
CA THR A 4 7.96 -5.15 14.23
C THR A 4 6.70 -5.43 13.41
N PHE A 5 5.63 -4.66 13.62
CA PHE A 5 4.39 -4.80 12.88
C PHE A 5 4.60 -4.56 11.37
N ILE A 6 5.26 -3.44 11.02
CA ILE A 6 5.58 -3.11 9.62
C ILE A 6 6.51 -4.17 9.01
N ASN A 7 7.57 -4.57 9.71
CA ASN A 7 8.50 -5.58 9.20
C ASN A 7 7.80 -6.92 8.93
N ASN A 8 6.90 -7.35 9.81
CA ASN A 8 6.17 -8.59 9.59
C ASN A 8 5.26 -8.47 8.35
N ALA A 9 4.63 -7.31 8.11
CA ALA A 9 3.80 -7.10 6.92
C ALA A 9 4.64 -7.14 5.64
N LEU A 10 5.81 -6.48 5.64
CA LEU A 10 6.76 -6.52 4.52
C LEU A 10 7.28 -7.94 4.27
N LEU A 11 7.56 -8.73 5.31
CA LEU A 11 7.94 -10.14 5.18
C LEU A 11 6.83 -10.99 4.56
N THR A 12 5.57 -10.73 4.90
CA THR A 12 4.42 -11.40 4.27
C THR A 12 4.32 -11.04 2.78
N ILE A 13 4.44 -9.75 2.45
CA ILE A 13 4.44 -9.27 1.06
C ILE A 13 5.60 -9.89 0.28
N TRP A 14 6.81 -9.98 0.84
CA TRP A 14 7.97 -10.61 0.20
C TRP A 14 7.68 -12.06 -0.24
N LYS A 15 6.96 -12.83 0.59
CA LYS A 15 6.59 -14.21 0.27
C LYS A 15 5.47 -14.31 -0.76
N GLN A 16 4.64 -13.28 -0.90
CA GLN A 16 3.41 -13.31 -1.69
C GLN A 16 3.52 -12.60 -3.05
N SER A 17 4.32 -11.53 -3.16
CA SER A 17 4.45 -10.74 -4.40
C SER A 17 5.83 -10.09 -4.50
N ARG A 18 6.60 -10.51 -5.51
CA ARG A 18 7.90 -9.90 -5.84
C ARG A 18 7.77 -8.43 -6.21
N PHE A 19 6.76 -8.09 -7.00
CA PHE A 19 6.56 -6.73 -7.48
C PHE A 19 6.21 -5.80 -6.32
N THR A 20 5.22 -6.17 -5.49
CA THR A 20 4.82 -5.38 -4.33
C THR A 20 5.97 -5.26 -3.33
N SER A 21 6.72 -6.35 -3.11
CA SER A 21 7.88 -6.32 -2.23
C SER A 21 8.98 -5.39 -2.74
N TYR A 22 9.30 -5.45 -4.04
CA TYR A 22 10.30 -4.58 -4.66
C TYR A 22 9.89 -3.11 -4.56
N PHE A 23 8.62 -2.79 -4.79
CA PHE A 23 8.09 -1.44 -4.64
C PHE A 23 8.35 -0.90 -3.22
N TYR A 24 8.00 -1.67 -2.18
CA TYR A 24 8.18 -1.24 -0.80
C TYR A 24 9.62 -1.20 -0.30
N HIS A 25 10.57 -1.82 -1.01
CA HIS A 25 11.99 -1.63 -0.72
C HIS A 25 12.48 -0.20 -0.99
N ALA A 26 11.82 0.54 -1.89
CA ALA A 26 12.15 1.92 -2.20
C ALA A 26 11.41 2.93 -1.31
N VAL A 27 10.50 2.47 -0.44
CA VAL A 27 9.63 3.32 0.38
C VAL A 27 10.22 3.50 1.78
N GLU A 28 10.34 4.75 2.20
CA GLU A 28 10.68 5.13 3.57
C GLU A 28 9.42 5.18 4.43
N PHE A 29 9.43 4.53 5.60
CA PHE A 29 8.30 4.55 6.54
C PHE A 29 8.54 5.56 7.65
N VAL A 30 7.69 6.58 7.72
CA VAL A 30 7.84 7.69 8.68
C VAL A 30 6.58 7.79 9.55
N GLN A 31 6.77 7.64 10.85
CA GLN A 31 5.70 7.85 11.83
C GLN A 31 5.33 9.34 11.90
N THR A 32 4.04 9.64 12.01
CA THR A 32 3.52 11.00 12.23
C THR A 32 2.13 10.97 12.86
N GLN A 33 1.79 11.98 13.66
CA GLN A 33 0.43 12.18 14.17
C GLN A 33 -0.35 13.26 13.40
N THR A 34 0.24 13.83 12.35
CA THR A 34 -0.37 14.92 11.56
C THR A 34 -1.51 14.44 10.65
N ILE A 35 -1.54 13.15 10.32
CA ILE A 35 -2.61 12.52 9.55
C ILE A 35 -3.33 11.50 10.43
N PRO A 36 -4.63 11.26 10.22
CA PRO A 36 -5.40 10.35 11.05
C PRO A 36 -5.09 8.86 10.78
N THR A 37 -4.57 8.54 9.59
CA THR A 37 -4.38 7.16 9.12
C THR A 37 -2.98 6.94 8.55
N LEU A 38 -2.86 6.76 7.24
CA LEU A 38 -1.61 6.61 6.50
C LEU A 38 -1.74 7.22 5.11
N SER A 39 -0.62 7.56 4.49
CA SER A 39 -0.57 8.10 3.14
C SER A 39 0.80 7.88 2.51
N LEU A 40 0.84 7.45 1.26
CA LEU A 40 2.06 7.35 0.47
C LEU A 40 2.23 8.57 -0.44
N VAL A 41 3.32 9.31 -0.23
CA VAL A 41 3.70 10.44 -1.08
C VAL A 41 4.83 10.02 -2.00
N ALA A 42 4.62 10.15 -3.31
CA ALA A 42 5.63 9.90 -4.34
C ALA A 42 6.08 11.24 -4.95
N SER A 43 7.10 11.86 -4.35
CA SER A 43 7.73 13.08 -4.88
C SER A 43 9.17 12.79 -5.32
N HIS A 44 10.18 13.46 -4.74
CA HIS A 44 11.58 13.13 -4.94
C HIS A 44 11.99 11.80 -4.28
N ARG A 45 11.26 11.39 -3.24
CA ARG A 45 11.38 10.11 -2.55
C ARG A 45 9.98 9.54 -2.35
N MET A 46 9.91 8.23 -2.16
CA MET A 46 8.69 7.55 -1.77
C MET A 46 8.65 7.45 -0.25
N VAL A 47 7.69 8.14 0.37
CA VAL A 47 7.56 8.18 1.82
C VAL A 47 6.15 7.79 2.20
N LEU A 48 6.02 6.73 3.00
CA LEU A 48 4.76 6.34 3.63
C LEU A 48 4.70 6.93 5.03
N TYR A 49 3.84 7.93 5.19
CA TYR A 49 3.50 8.49 6.48
C TYR A 49 2.42 7.62 7.13
N TYR A 50 2.55 7.35 8.42
CA TYR A 50 1.55 6.59 9.16
C TYR A 50 1.37 7.09 10.58
N ASN A 51 0.14 6.99 11.07
CA ASN A 51 -0.22 7.24 12.45
C ASN A 51 -0.13 5.96 13.27
N PRO A 52 0.78 5.88 14.26
CA PRO A 52 0.96 4.66 15.05
C PRO A 52 -0.30 4.29 15.86
N ASP A 53 -1.08 5.27 16.32
CA ASP A 53 -2.33 5.01 17.04
C ASP A 53 -3.37 4.34 16.14
N PHE A 54 -3.45 4.76 14.87
CA PHE A 54 -4.28 4.10 13.88
C PHE A 54 -3.78 2.68 13.56
N LEU A 55 -2.47 2.49 13.38
CA LEU A 55 -1.91 1.16 13.10
C LEU A 55 -2.19 0.16 14.23
N ASN A 56 -2.26 0.61 15.47
CA ASN A 56 -2.62 -0.23 16.62
C ASN A 56 -4.09 -0.67 16.62
N THR A 57 -4.94 -0.09 15.77
CA THR A 57 -6.38 -0.42 15.69
C THR A 57 -6.72 -1.42 14.58
N ILE A 58 -5.77 -1.71 13.67
CA ILE A 58 -6.02 -2.55 12.49
C ILE A 58 -5.23 -3.85 12.55
N SER A 59 -5.72 -4.87 11.85
CA SER A 59 -4.99 -6.12 11.72
C SER A 59 -3.80 -6.00 10.75
N GLN A 60 -2.92 -6.99 10.78
CA GLN A 60 -1.81 -7.05 9.83
C GLN A 60 -2.29 -7.20 8.38
N ASP A 61 -3.37 -7.95 8.14
CA ASP A 61 -3.94 -8.15 6.81
C ASP A 61 -4.59 -6.86 6.28
N ASP A 62 -5.28 -6.11 7.13
CA ASP A 62 -5.82 -4.79 6.79
C ASP A 62 -4.69 -3.83 6.40
N PHE A 63 -3.59 -3.84 7.16
CA PHE A 63 -2.43 -3.02 6.84
C PHE A 63 -1.81 -3.40 5.50
N ILE A 64 -1.67 -4.69 5.18
CA ILE A 64 -1.19 -5.15 3.86
C ILE A 64 -2.14 -4.68 2.75
N GLY A 65 -3.46 -4.72 2.98
CA GLY A 65 -4.46 -4.19 2.06
C GLY A 65 -4.27 -2.70 1.80
N LEU A 66 -4.04 -1.91 2.86
CA LEU A 66 -3.77 -0.48 2.75
C LEU A 66 -2.45 -0.19 2.03
N LEU A 67 -1.40 -1.00 2.25
CA LEU A 67 -0.17 -0.89 1.46
C LEU A 67 -0.49 -1.09 -0.03
N VAL A 68 -1.16 -2.17 -0.40
CA VAL A 68 -1.55 -2.38 -1.80
C VAL A 68 -2.37 -1.21 -2.35
N HIS A 69 -3.30 -0.67 -1.56
CA HIS A 69 -4.11 0.49 -1.93
C HIS A 69 -3.25 1.72 -2.24
N GLU A 70 -2.40 2.14 -1.32
CA GLU A 70 -1.51 3.30 -1.50
C GLU A 70 -0.53 3.11 -2.67
N MET A 71 0.03 1.90 -2.81
CA MET A 71 0.89 1.55 -3.95
C MET A 71 0.15 1.76 -5.27
N LEU A 72 -1.13 1.38 -5.35
CA LEU A 72 -1.93 1.54 -6.56
C LEU A 72 -2.24 3.01 -6.87
N HIS A 73 -2.37 3.90 -5.88
CA HIS A 73 -2.46 5.34 -6.16
C HIS A 73 -1.23 5.86 -6.91
N VAL A 74 -0.03 5.35 -6.58
CA VAL A 74 1.22 5.72 -7.25
C VAL A 74 1.32 5.07 -8.63
N ILE A 75 1.08 3.75 -8.75
CA ILE A 75 1.17 3.02 -10.02
C ILE A 75 0.16 3.57 -11.04
N LEU A 76 -1.03 3.89 -10.56
CA LEU A 76 -2.05 4.51 -11.36
C LEU A 76 -1.84 6.02 -11.43
N GLU A 77 -0.72 6.62 -11.05
CA GLU A 77 -0.43 8.06 -11.22
C GLU A 77 -1.60 8.99 -10.83
N HIS A 78 -2.32 8.69 -9.74
CA HIS A 78 -3.53 9.42 -9.36
C HIS A 78 -3.24 10.89 -9.04
N ASP A 79 -2.10 11.16 -8.42
CA ASP A 79 -1.65 12.52 -8.12
C ASP A 79 -1.40 13.33 -9.40
N HIS A 80 -0.74 12.74 -10.41
CA HIS A 80 -0.50 13.42 -11.69
C HIS A 80 -1.78 13.67 -12.49
N ARG A 81 -2.78 12.79 -12.35
CA ARG A 81 -4.09 12.95 -12.99
C ARG A 81 -5.06 13.83 -12.20
N ALA A 82 -4.68 14.25 -10.98
CA ALA A 82 -5.50 15.14 -10.18
C ALA A 82 -5.74 16.45 -10.95
N LYS A 83 -6.97 16.95 -10.87
CA LYS A 83 -7.38 18.18 -11.53
C LYS A 83 -7.60 19.26 -10.48
N VAL A 84 -7.48 20.52 -10.89
CA VAL A 84 -7.93 21.64 -10.06
C VAL A 84 -9.44 21.48 -9.82
N GLY A 85 -9.87 21.49 -8.56
CA GLY A 85 -11.27 21.30 -8.20
C GLY A 85 -11.45 20.73 -6.80
N ASP A 86 -12.55 20.01 -6.62
CA ASP A 86 -12.89 19.37 -5.36
C ASP A 86 -11.96 18.17 -5.10
N VAL A 87 -11.05 18.33 -4.14
CA VAL A 87 -10.06 17.32 -3.76
C VAL A 87 -10.72 16.12 -3.07
N VAL A 88 -11.80 16.36 -2.31
CA VAL A 88 -12.51 15.28 -1.59
C VAL A 88 -13.21 14.36 -2.59
N LEU A 89 -13.92 14.94 -3.56
CA LEU A 89 -14.58 14.15 -4.61
C LEU A 89 -13.56 13.38 -5.46
N GLN A 90 -12.41 13.99 -5.73
CA GLN A 90 -11.33 13.33 -6.46
C GLN A 90 -10.79 12.13 -5.70
N ASN A 91 -10.49 12.28 -4.41
CA ASN A 91 -10.03 11.18 -3.58
C ASN A 91 -11.06 10.05 -3.57
N ILE A 92 -12.34 10.35 -3.35
CA ILE A 92 -13.42 9.34 -3.40
C ILE A 92 -13.42 8.59 -4.74
N ALA A 93 -13.33 9.30 -5.86
CA ALA A 93 -13.32 8.68 -7.18
C ALA A 93 -12.08 7.80 -7.41
N GLN A 94 -10.91 8.26 -6.97
CA GLN A 94 -9.65 7.50 -7.06
C GLN A 94 -9.69 6.23 -6.20
N ASP A 95 -10.17 6.35 -4.97
CA ASP A 95 -10.32 5.23 -4.03
C ASP A 95 -11.29 4.19 -4.59
N MET A 96 -12.39 4.64 -5.22
CA MET A 96 -13.33 3.74 -5.89
C MET A 96 -12.65 2.91 -7.00
N VAL A 97 -11.75 3.52 -7.78
CA VAL A 97 -10.98 2.81 -8.82
C VAL A 97 -10.05 1.78 -8.17
N VAL A 98 -9.27 2.19 -7.16
CA VAL A 98 -8.32 1.30 -6.46
C VAL A 98 -9.05 0.15 -5.79
N ASN A 99 -10.09 0.44 -5.02
CA ASN A 99 -10.86 -0.57 -4.28
C ASN A 99 -11.56 -1.55 -5.23
N THR A 100 -12.08 -1.07 -6.36
CA THR A 100 -12.67 -1.93 -7.40
C THR A 100 -11.61 -2.84 -8.01
N PHE A 101 -10.41 -2.31 -8.29
CA PHE A 101 -9.31 -3.12 -8.82
C PHE A 101 -8.89 -4.22 -7.84
N ILE A 102 -8.68 -3.88 -6.57
CA ILE A 102 -8.32 -4.84 -5.51
C ILE A 102 -9.42 -5.90 -5.37
N HIS A 103 -10.68 -5.49 -5.31
CA HIS A 103 -11.80 -6.41 -5.16
C HIS A 103 -11.88 -7.40 -6.33
N THR A 104 -11.79 -6.90 -7.56
CA THR A 104 -11.86 -7.69 -8.80
C THR A 104 -10.70 -8.69 -8.90
N HIS A 105 -9.52 -8.33 -8.40
CA HIS A 105 -8.31 -9.14 -8.47
C HIS A 105 -7.96 -9.83 -7.15
N SER A 106 -8.83 -9.79 -6.14
CA SER A 106 -8.55 -10.30 -4.79
C SER A 106 -8.09 -11.76 -4.78
N LYS A 107 -8.62 -12.58 -5.69
CA LYS A 107 -8.25 -14.00 -5.84
C LYS A 107 -6.90 -14.23 -6.50
N ASN A 108 -6.42 -13.29 -7.30
CA ASN A 108 -5.23 -13.48 -8.15
C ASN A 108 -4.09 -12.48 -7.93
N PHE A 109 -4.32 -11.43 -7.14
CA PHE A 109 -3.35 -10.37 -6.87
C PHE A 109 -2.03 -10.92 -6.31
N PHE A 110 -2.12 -11.80 -5.29
CA PHE A 110 -0.97 -12.49 -4.68
C PHE A 110 -0.83 -13.94 -5.14
N SER A 111 -1.74 -14.45 -5.99
CA SER A 111 -1.93 -15.89 -6.15
C SER A 111 -1.03 -16.58 -7.15
N HIS A 112 -0.10 -15.86 -7.79
CA HIS A 112 0.95 -16.53 -8.56
C HIS A 112 1.94 -17.15 -7.57
N LYS A 113 1.54 -18.31 -7.01
CA LYS A 113 2.47 -19.28 -6.45
C LYS A 113 3.45 -19.57 -7.58
N GLY A 114 4.64 -18.99 -7.51
CA GLY A 114 5.68 -19.30 -8.46
C GLY A 114 5.82 -20.82 -8.49
N GLN A 115 5.65 -21.42 -9.66
CA GLN A 115 6.08 -22.80 -9.89
C GLN A 115 7.61 -22.81 -9.83
N TYR A 116 8.17 -22.73 -8.63
CA TYR A 116 9.59 -22.89 -8.44
C TYR A 116 9.89 -24.37 -8.59
N GLN A 117 10.34 -24.78 -9.77
CA GLN A 117 10.89 -26.11 -10.02
C GLN A 117 12.25 -26.34 -9.33
N TRP A 118 12.69 -25.43 -8.46
CA TRP A 118 14.01 -25.43 -7.85
C TRP A 118 14.02 -25.34 -6.32
N ASP A 119 12.85 -25.42 -5.67
CA ASP A 119 12.80 -25.67 -4.22
C ASP A 119 12.90 -27.20 -4.00
N VAL A 120 14.11 -27.74 -4.23
CA VAL A 120 14.55 -29.10 -3.83
C VAL A 120 15.62 -28.95 -2.76
#